data_AF-A0A7X1X106-F1
#
_entry.id   AF-A0A7X1X106-F1
#
_cell.length_a   1.000
_cell.length_b   1.000
_cell.length_c   1.000
_cell.angle_alpha   90.00
_cell.angle_beta   90.00
_cell.angle_gamma   90.00
#
_symmetry.space_group_name_H-M   'P 1'
#
loop_
_entity.id
_entity.type
_entity.pdbx_description
1 polymer ?
#
loop_
_entity_poly.entity_id
_entity_poly.type
_entity_poly.pdbx_seq_one_letter_code
_entity_poly.pdbx_strand_id
1 'polypeptide(L)'
;MEIRQLKYFVAIIDCGSLSGAAREVFVAQSALSKQVLELEKELGVQLLHRSRNGVSATDPGKVFYEYAQGILKHLQDARVAVLDSAQTLSGSVVVALPQSVASPLALPLLRAVAARYPHISLNLNEELTGNLFEQLLYGRIDLALFTDVGLPADIAFSPLLQEDFYWLSAATDPQPPGTGALTLEQAL
;
A
#
# COMPACT_ATOMS: atom_id res chain seq x y z
N MET A 1 -22.31 10.43 -4.45
CA MET A 1 -20.86 10.35 -4.26
C MET A 1 -20.22 10.20 -5.62
N GLU A 2 -19.31 11.10 -5.98
CA GLU A 2 -18.74 11.23 -7.32
C GLU A 2 -17.23 10.95 -7.32
N ILE A 3 -16.69 10.35 -8.37
CA ILE A 3 -15.24 10.08 -8.52
C ILE A 3 -14.40 11.34 -8.29
N ARG A 4 -14.90 12.50 -8.70
CA ARG A 4 -14.23 13.79 -8.49
C ARG A 4 -14.08 14.14 -7.01
N GLN A 5 -15.09 13.85 -6.19
CA GLN A 5 -15.05 14.08 -4.74
C GLN A 5 -13.99 13.20 -4.08
N LEU A 6 -13.83 11.95 -4.52
CA LEU A 6 -12.76 11.05 -4.07
C LEU A 6 -11.38 11.65 -4.38
N LYS A 7 -11.14 12.08 -5.63
CA LYS A 7 -9.87 12.72 -6.04
C LYS A 7 -9.55 13.93 -5.19
N TYR A 8 -10.56 14.76 -4.93
CA TYR A 8 -10.41 15.98 -4.13
C TYR A 8 -10.10 15.70 -2.67
N PHE A 9 -10.80 14.73 -2.08
CA PHE A 9 -10.55 14.32 -0.70
C PHE A 9 -9.13 13.77 -0.54
N VAL A 10 -8.71 12.84 -1.40
CA VAL A 10 -7.35 12.27 -1.38
C VAL A 10 -6.31 13.38 -1.51
N ALA A 11 -6.44 14.29 -2.48
CA ALA A 11 -5.51 15.40 -2.65
C ALA A 11 -5.42 16.32 -1.42
N ILE A 12 -6.53 16.58 -0.71
CA ILE A 12 -6.54 17.39 0.53
C ILE A 12 -5.73 16.73 1.63
N ILE A 13 -5.91 15.42 1.82
CA ILE A 13 -5.18 14.65 2.84
C ILE A 13 -3.69 14.60 2.49
N ASP A 14 -3.35 14.27 1.24
CA ASP A 14 -1.95 14.17 0.78
C ASP A 14 -1.20 15.49 0.91
N CYS A 15 -1.86 16.61 0.58
CA CYS A 15 -1.26 17.94 0.67
C CYS A 15 -1.30 18.54 2.09
N GLY A 16 -2.06 17.96 3.02
CA GLY A 16 -2.36 18.53 4.34
C GLY A 16 -2.99 19.93 4.32
N SER A 17 -3.44 20.41 3.15
CA SER A 17 -3.91 21.78 2.95
C SER A 17 -4.90 21.89 1.79
N LEU A 18 -5.98 22.64 1.99
CA LEU A 18 -6.96 22.92 0.94
C LEU A 18 -6.37 23.74 -0.21
N SER A 19 -5.49 24.71 0.09
CA SER A 19 -4.84 25.54 -0.91
C SER A 19 -3.77 24.77 -1.70
N GLY A 20 -3.03 23.87 -1.04
CA GLY A 20 -2.11 22.94 -1.72
C GLY A 20 -2.86 22.03 -2.68
N ALA A 21 -3.89 21.34 -2.17
CA ALA A 21 -4.70 20.43 -2.96
C ALA A 21 -5.41 21.10 -4.15
N ALA A 22 -5.92 22.32 -3.95
CA ALA A 22 -6.56 23.09 -5.01
C ALA A 22 -5.60 23.39 -6.18
N ARG A 23 -4.33 23.67 -5.88
CA ARG A 23 -3.29 23.84 -6.90
C ARG A 23 -2.98 22.53 -7.61
N GLU A 24 -2.83 21.43 -6.85
CA GLU A 24 -2.53 20.10 -7.37
C GLU A 24 -3.59 19.59 -8.35
N VAL A 25 -4.87 19.76 -8.00
CA VAL A 25 -6.00 19.31 -8.83
C VAL A 25 -6.54 20.38 -9.77
N PHE A 26 -5.84 21.52 -9.91
CA PHE A 26 -6.16 22.63 -10.81
C PHE A 26 -7.58 23.19 -10.68
N VAL A 27 -8.05 23.44 -9.46
CA VAL A 27 -9.38 24.04 -9.20
C VAL A 27 -9.33 25.17 -8.19
N ALA A 28 -10.40 25.96 -8.12
CA ALA A 28 -10.58 26.94 -7.06
C ALA A 28 -10.75 26.24 -5.69
N GLN A 29 -10.08 26.74 -4.66
CA GLN A 29 -10.18 26.22 -3.30
C GLN A 29 -11.63 26.23 -2.75
N SER A 30 -12.45 27.22 -3.14
CA SER A 30 -13.86 27.29 -2.77
C SER A 30 -14.68 26.15 -3.38
N ALA A 31 -14.43 25.81 -4.65
CA ALA A 31 -15.07 24.68 -5.32
C ALA A 31 -14.64 23.34 -4.70
N LEU A 32 -13.35 23.19 -4.41
CA LEU A 32 -12.80 22.02 -3.71
C LEU A 32 -13.47 21.82 -2.34
N SER A 33 -13.52 22.88 -1.52
CA SER A 33 -14.15 22.81 -0.20
C SER A 33 -15.66 22.52 -0.28
N LYS A 34 -16.36 23.06 -1.28
CA LYS A 34 -17.79 22.80 -1.48
C LYS A 34 -18.04 21.33 -1.80
N GLN A 35 -17.24 20.75 -2.69
CA GLN A 35 -17.38 19.34 -3.11
C GLN A 35 -17.16 18.35 -1.97
N VAL A 36 -16.17 18.61 -1.11
CA VAL A 36 -15.95 17.75 0.07
C VAL A 36 -17.04 17.95 1.12
N LEU A 37 -17.55 19.17 1.30
CA LEU A 37 -18.68 19.41 2.20
C LEU A 37 -19.94 18.69 1.71
N GLU A 38 -20.18 18.63 0.40
CA GLU A 38 -21.28 17.87 -0.20
C GLU A 38 -21.11 16.36 0.05
N LEU A 39 -19.89 15.84 -0.09
CA LEU A 39 -19.56 14.45 0.25
C LEU A 39 -19.81 14.14 1.74
N GLU A 40 -19.32 14.97 2.66
CA GLU A 40 -19.56 14.80 4.10
C GLU A 40 -21.04 14.86 4.45
N LYS A 41 -21.81 15.74 3.79
CA LYS A 41 -23.27 15.83 3.97
C LYS A 41 -23.98 14.58 3.46
N GLU A 42 -23.57 14.06 2.31
CA GLU A 42 -24.15 12.85 1.74
C GLU A 42 -23.91 11.62 2.65
N LEU A 43 -22.70 11.50 3.19
CA LEU A 43 -22.32 10.41 4.10
C LEU A 43 -22.82 10.62 5.54
N GLY A 44 -23.27 11.83 5.88
CA GLY A 44 -23.75 12.18 7.22
C GLY A 44 -22.67 12.24 8.29
N VAL A 45 -21.38 12.27 7.90
CA VAL A 45 -20.22 12.27 8.81
C VAL A 45 -19.15 13.24 8.34
N GLN A 46 -18.43 13.84 9.30
CA GLN A 46 -17.25 14.65 8.98
C GLN A 46 -16.05 13.74 8.69
N LEU A 47 -15.40 13.97 7.56
CA LEU A 47 -14.22 13.25 7.11
C LEU A 47 -12.93 14.06 7.34
N LEU A 48 -13.03 15.39 7.42
CA LEU A 48 -11.89 16.28 7.60
C LEU A 48 -11.90 17.03 8.94
N HIS A 49 -10.77 17.02 9.63
CA HIS A 49 -10.47 17.93 10.72
C HIS A 49 -9.66 19.12 10.20
N ARG A 50 -10.21 20.33 10.32
CA ARG A 50 -9.57 21.57 9.86
C ARG A 50 -9.06 22.36 11.05
N SER A 51 -7.78 22.71 11.05
CA SER A 51 -7.14 23.46 12.12
C SER A 51 -6.24 24.58 11.57
N ARG A 52 -5.65 25.38 12.48
CA ARG A 52 -4.63 26.38 12.10
C ARG A 52 -3.37 25.74 11.51
N ASN A 53 -3.12 24.47 11.81
CA ASN A 53 -1.95 23.74 11.35
C ASN A 53 -2.18 23.01 10.01
N GLY A 54 -3.35 23.19 9.39
CA GLY A 54 -3.72 22.51 8.15
C GLY A 54 -4.93 21.61 8.31
N VAL A 55 -5.01 20.60 7.45
CA VAL A 55 -6.13 19.68 7.32
C VAL A 55 -5.65 18.25 7.53
N SER A 56 -6.39 17.47 8.32
CA SER A 56 -6.14 16.05 8.55
C SER A 56 -7.44 15.26 8.43
N ALA A 57 -7.34 13.93 8.28
CA ALA A 57 -8.52 13.06 8.29
C ALA A 57 -9.05 12.88 9.73
N THR A 58 -10.37 12.76 9.87
CA THR A 58 -11.01 12.16 11.06
C THR A 58 -10.87 10.64 11.02
N ASP A 59 -11.33 9.91 12.05
CA ASP A 59 -11.30 8.44 11.99
C ASP A 59 -12.16 7.87 10.85
N PRO A 60 -13.41 8.32 10.62
CA PRO A 60 -14.14 7.99 9.39
C PRO A 60 -13.42 8.46 8.12
N GLY A 61 -12.72 9.60 8.18
CA GLY A 61 -11.92 10.12 7.08
C GLY A 61 -10.75 9.23 6.68
N LYS A 62 -10.09 8.54 7.64
CA LYS A 62 -9.01 7.59 7.36
C LYS A 62 -9.54 6.37 6.61
N VAL A 63 -10.66 5.81 7.08
CA VAL A 63 -11.34 4.71 6.39
C VAL A 63 -11.73 5.14 4.97
N PHE A 64 -12.37 6.30 4.82
CA PHE A 64 -12.76 6.80 3.51
C PHE A 64 -11.54 7.04 2.59
N TYR A 65 -10.43 7.56 3.13
CA TYR A 65 -9.19 7.78 2.39
C TYR A 65 -8.67 6.49 1.76
N GLU A 66 -8.64 5.39 2.53
CA GLU A 66 -8.17 4.08 2.06
C GLU A 66 -9.02 3.54 0.90
N TYR A 67 -10.34 3.52 1.06
CA TYR A 67 -11.25 3.10 -0.01
C TYR A 67 -11.17 4.02 -1.24
N ALA A 68 -11.07 5.33 -1.03
CA ALA A 68 -10.98 6.29 -2.13
C ALA A 68 -9.74 6.05 -2.99
N GLN A 69 -8.58 5.77 -2.38
CA GLN A 69 -7.36 5.46 -3.11
C GLN A 69 -7.50 4.18 -3.95
N GLY A 70 -8.06 3.11 -3.37
CA GLY A 70 -8.34 1.86 -4.07
C GLY A 70 -9.24 2.04 -5.29
N ILE A 71 -10.36 2.76 -5.11
CA ILE A 71 -11.30 3.05 -6.21
C ILE A 71 -10.62 3.85 -7.33
N LEU A 72 -9.80 4.85 -6.98
CA LEU A 72 -9.10 5.66 -7.97
C LEU A 72 -8.04 4.86 -8.73
N LYS A 73 -7.36 3.92 -8.07
CA LYS A 73 -6.43 2.99 -8.71
C LYS A 73 -7.16 2.07 -9.69
N HIS A 74 -8.23 1.40 -9.27
CA HIS A 74 -9.03 0.53 -10.14
C HIS A 74 -9.56 1.28 -11.38
N LEU A 75 -9.98 2.54 -11.21
CA LEU A 75 -10.41 3.37 -12.34
C LEU A 75 -9.27 3.63 -13.33
N GLN A 76 -8.06 3.84 -12.84
CA GLN A 76 -6.87 4.03 -13.66
C GLN A 76 -6.49 2.73 -14.37
N ASP A 77 -6.50 1.59 -13.67
CA ASP A 77 -6.19 0.27 -14.23
C ASP A 77 -7.20 -0.13 -15.31
N ALA A 78 -8.49 0.11 -15.09
CA ALA A 78 -9.53 -0.11 -16.10
C ALA A 78 -9.28 0.72 -17.37
N ARG A 79 -8.85 1.98 -17.22
CA ARG A 79 -8.51 2.84 -18.36
C ARG A 79 -7.30 2.28 -19.13
N VAL A 80 -6.26 1.84 -18.43
CA VAL A 80 -5.08 1.22 -19.05
C VAL A 80 -5.47 -0.06 -19.77
N ALA A 81 -6.20 -0.97 -19.13
CA ALA A 81 -6.62 -2.24 -19.70
C ALA A 81 -7.44 -2.09 -20.99
N VAL A 82 -8.30 -1.07 -21.09
CA VAL A 82 -9.07 -0.78 -22.32
C VAL A 82 -8.19 -0.19 -23.42
N LEU A 83 -7.23 0.68 -23.06
CA LEU A 83 -6.35 1.31 -24.04
C LEU A 83 -5.30 0.32 -24.59
N ASP A 84 -4.84 -0.63 -23.77
CA ASP A 84 -3.90 -1.68 -24.15
C ASP A 84 -4.60 -2.93 -24.70
N SER A 85 -5.68 -2.74 -25.46
CA SER A 85 -6.50 -3.75 -26.17
C SER A 85 -5.73 -4.65 -27.17
N ALA A 86 -4.40 -4.68 -27.15
CA ALA A 86 -3.58 -5.51 -28.02
C ALA A 86 -2.53 -6.29 -27.22
N GLN A 87 -2.87 -7.51 -26.78
CA GLN A 87 -1.96 -8.63 -26.42
C GLN A 87 -0.76 -8.38 -25.47
N THR A 88 -0.62 -7.19 -24.91
CA THR A 88 0.60 -6.77 -24.21
C THR A 88 0.23 -6.44 -22.77
N LEU A 89 0.76 -7.20 -21.82
CA LEU A 89 0.56 -6.97 -20.39
C LEU A 89 1.17 -5.63 -20.00
N SER A 90 0.36 -4.72 -19.48
CA SER A 90 0.72 -3.35 -19.15
C SER A 90 -0.01 -2.85 -17.90
N GLY A 91 0.47 -1.73 -17.33
CA GLY A 91 -0.12 -1.10 -16.15
C GLY A 91 0.82 -1.06 -14.95
N SER A 92 0.27 -0.80 -13.77
CA SER A 92 1.03 -0.71 -12.53
C SER A 92 0.73 -1.91 -11.64
N VAL A 93 1.76 -2.51 -11.07
CA VAL A 93 1.64 -3.57 -10.06
C VAL A 93 2.41 -3.15 -8.83
N VAL A 94 1.75 -3.16 -7.67
CA VAL A 94 2.31 -2.85 -6.36
C VAL A 94 2.50 -4.16 -5.61
N VAL A 95 3.74 -4.47 -5.24
CA VAL A 95 4.10 -5.66 -4.47
C VAL A 95 4.70 -5.25 -3.15
N ALA A 96 4.15 -5.76 -2.05
CA ALA A 96 4.75 -5.58 -0.74
C ALA A 96 5.65 -6.75 -0.36
N LEU A 97 6.81 -6.43 0.20
CA LEU A 97 7.83 -7.39 0.62
C LEU A 97 8.13 -7.20 2.12
N PRO A 98 8.27 -8.29 2.89
CA PRO A 98 8.82 -8.25 4.24
C PRO A 98 10.28 -7.82 4.22
N GLN A 99 10.72 -7.14 5.28
CA GLN A 99 12.10 -6.67 5.40
C GLN A 99 13.13 -7.80 5.31
N SER A 100 12.82 -8.98 5.84
CA SER A 100 13.72 -10.15 5.84
C SER A 100 14.09 -10.61 4.43
N VAL A 101 13.18 -10.44 3.46
CA VAL A 101 13.36 -10.91 2.07
C VAL A 101 13.45 -9.79 1.04
N ALA A 102 13.18 -8.54 1.41
CA ALA A 102 13.19 -7.41 0.48
C ALA A 102 14.57 -7.25 -0.19
N SER A 103 15.66 -7.24 0.60
CA SER A 103 17.02 -7.10 0.07
C SER A 103 17.41 -8.18 -0.97
N PRO A 104 17.25 -9.49 -0.68
CA PRO A 104 17.58 -10.52 -1.67
C PRO A 104 16.59 -10.60 -2.85
N LEU A 105 15.32 -10.23 -2.70
CA LEU A 105 14.31 -10.43 -3.75
C LEU A 105 14.01 -9.20 -4.61
N ALA A 106 14.13 -7.98 -4.08
CA ALA A 106 13.65 -6.78 -4.76
C ALA A 106 14.33 -6.56 -6.11
N LEU A 107 15.68 -6.57 -6.14
CA LEU A 107 16.42 -6.32 -7.39
C LEU A 107 16.26 -7.46 -8.42
N PRO A 108 16.34 -8.75 -8.05
CA PRO A 108 16.01 -9.84 -8.99
C PRO A 108 14.61 -9.74 -9.57
N LEU A 109 13.61 -9.40 -8.74
CA LEU A 109 12.21 -9.29 -9.17
C LEU A 109 12.03 -8.11 -10.14
N LEU A 110 12.58 -6.94 -9.83
CA LEU A 110 12.55 -5.77 -10.72
C LEU A 110 13.17 -6.09 -12.09
N ARG A 111 14.32 -6.77 -12.11
CA ARG A 111 14.99 -7.18 -13.35
C ARG A 111 14.18 -8.20 -14.15
N ALA A 112 13.63 -9.21 -13.48
CA ALA A 112 12.83 -10.25 -14.13
C ALA A 112 11.55 -9.67 -14.75
N VAL A 113 10.87 -8.77 -14.05
CA VAL A 113 9.65 -8.11 -14.54
C VAL A 113 9.99 -7.16 -15.69
N ALA A 114 11.03 -6.32 -15.57
CA ALA A 114 11.43 -5.42 -16.65
C ALA A 114 11.81 -6.17 -17.94
N ALA A 115 12.43 -7.36 -17.81
CA ALA A 115 12.81 -8.18 -18.97
C ALA A 115 11.62 -8.90 -19.61
N ARG A 116 10.67 -9.41 -18.80
CA ARG A 116 9.55 -10.24 -19.29
C ARG A 116 8.29 -9.44 -19.61
N TYR A 117 8.08 -8.32 -18.94
CA TYR A 117 6.89 -7.46 -19.01
C TYR A 117 7.31 -5.98 -19.08
N PRO A 118 7.89 -5.52 -20.20
CA PRO A 118 8.47 -4.17 -20.31
C PRO A 118 7.45 -3.03 -20.19
N HIS A 119 6.15 -3.32 -20.29
CA HIS A 119 5.06 -2.35 -20.15
C HIS A 119 4.41 -2.35 -18.76
N ILE A 120 4.91 -3.19 -17.83
CA ILE A 120 4.50 -3.20 -16.43
C ILE A 120 5.44 -2.28 -15.63
N SER A 121 4.85 -1.34 -14.92
CA SER A 121 5.52 -0.57 -13.87
C SER A 121 5.39 -1.31 -12.55
N LEU A 122 6.48 -1.92 -12.08
CA LEU A 122 6.52 -2.62 -10.80
C LEU A 122 6.95 -1.67 -9.68
N ASN A 123 6.09 -1.50 -8.68
CA ASN A 123 6.39 -0.76 -7.46
C ASN A 123 6.58 -1.76 -6.32
N LEU A 124 7.73 -1.70 -5.66
CA LEU A 124 8.02 -2.53 -4.50
C LEU A 124 7.95 -1.69 -3.23
N ASN A 125 7.10 -2.10 -2.30
CA ASN A 125 6.97 -1.49 -0.99
C ASN A 125 7.57 -2.43 0.05
N GLU A 126 8.50 -1.91 0.86
CA GLU A 126 8.97 -2.61 2.05
C GLU A 126 8.10 -2.20 3.23
N GLU A 127 7.32 -3.13 3.77
CA GLU A 127 6.33 -2.83 4.81
C GLU A 127 6.28 -3.90 5.90
N LEU A 128 5.87 -3.47 7.10
CA LEU A 128 5.62 -4.36 8.23
C LEU A 128 4.27 -5.05 8.06
N THR A 129 4.23 -6.36 8.35
CA THR A 129 3.11 -7.28 8.07
C THR A 129 1.74 -6.80 8.55
N GLY A 130 1.69 -5.98 9.62
CA GLY A 130 0.44 -5.58 10.29
C GLY A 130 -0.56 -4.82 9.41
N ASN A 131 -0.12 -4.11 8.37
CA ASN A 131 -1.02 -3.31 7.51
C ASN A 131 -1.19 -3.87 6.09
N LEU A 132 -0.64 -5.05 5.79
CA LEU A 132 -0.65 -5.61 4.44
C LEU A 132 -2.04 -6.11 4.04
N PHE A 133 -2.79 -6.66 5.01
CA PHE A 133 -4.12 -7.20 4.78
C PHE A 133 -5.10 -6.13 4.30
N GLU A 134 -5.21 -5.02 5.04
CA GLU A 134 -6.12 -3.92 4.69
C GLU A 134 -5.76 -3.32 3.34
N GLN A 135 -4.47 -3.19 3.05
CA GLN A 135 -4.01 -2.69 1.77
C GLN A 135 -4.28 -3.62 0.57
N LEU A 136 -4.22 -4.95 0.76
CA LEU A 136 -4.68 -5.91 -0.24
C LEU A 136 -6.19 -5.80 -0.44
N LEU A 137 -6.97 -5.77 0.65
CA LEU A 137 -8.43 -5.68 0.60
C LEU A 137 -8.91 -4.41 -0.10
N TYR A 138 -8.21 -3.30 0.10
CA TYR A 138 -8.52 -2.00 -0.51
C TYR A 138 -7.78 -1.76 -1.84
N GLY A 139 -7.09 -2.77 -2.38
CA GLY A 139 -6.43 -2.68 -3.69
C GLY A 139 -5.24 -1.72 -3.75
N ARG A 140 -4.71 -1.26 -2.61
CA ARG A 140 -3.48 -0.44 -2.57
C ARG A 140 -2.26 -1.28 -2.97
N ILE A 141 -2.24 -2.53 -2.53
CA ILE A 141 -1.26 -3.55 -2.90
C ILE A 141 -1.98 -4.59 -3.77
N ASP A 142 -1.30 -5.10 -4.79
CA ASP A 142 -1.82 -6.15 -5.66
C ASP A 142 -1.34 -7.54 -5.20
N LEU A 143 -0.11 -7.61 -4.68
CA LEU A 143 0.53 -8.84 -4.20
C LEU A 143 1.32 -8.54 -2.93
N ALA A 144 1.31 -9.45 -1.97
CA ALA A 144 2.18 -9.34 -0.80
C ALA A 144 2.89 -10.67 -0.56
N LEU A 145 4.17 -10.60 -0.23
CA LEU A 145 4.85 -11.68 0.47
C LEU A 145 4.63 -11.47 1.97
N PHE A 146 4.22 -12.50 2.68
CA PHE A 146 4.06 -12.45 4.12
C PHE A 146 4.05 -13.86 4.69
N THR A 147 4.37 -13.96 5.98
CA THR A 147 4.22 -15.20 6.76
C THR A 147 2.75 -15.46 7.02
N ASP A 148 2.30 -16.70 6.92
CA ASP A 148 0.91 -17.07 7.22
C ASP A 148 0.54 -16.64 8.65
N VAL A 149 -0.40 -15.69 8.74
CA VAL A 149 -0.91 -15.13 9.99
C VAL A 149 -2.40 -15.44 10.20
N GLY A 150 -2.94 -16.44 9.49
CA GLY A 150 -4.37 -16.76 9.55
C GLY A 150 -5.19 -15.78 8.72
N LEU A 151 -4.90 -15.73 7.42
CA LEU A 151 -5.60 -14.85 6.49
C LEU A 151 -7.11 -15.17 6.36
N PRO A 152 -7.94 -14.15 6.06
CA PRO A 152 -9.31 -14.36 5.63
C PRO A 152 -9.42 -15.17 4.33
N ALA A 153 -10.55 -15.86 4.15
CA ALA A 153 -10.81 -16.73 3.01
C ALA A 153 -10.79 -16.01 1.64
N ASP A 154 -10.95 -14.69 1.64
CA ASP A 154 -10.99 -13.87 0.43
C ASP A 154 -9.60 -13.59 -0.16
N ILE A 155 -8.52 -13.99 0.53
CA ILE A 155 -7.15 -13.87 0.04
C ILE A 155 -6.62 -15.22 -0.41
N ALA A 156 -6.23 -15.30 -1.68
CA ALA A 156 -5.48 -16.43 -2.19
C ALA A 156 -4.07 -16.42 -1.60
N PHE A 157 -3.71 -17.49 -0.90
CA PHE A 157 -2.38 -17.69 -0.35
C PHE A 157 -1.69 -18.88 -1.01
N SER A 158 -0.42 -18.70 -1.36
CA SER A 158 0.42 -19.76 -1.92
C SER A 158 1.79 -19.75 -1.23
N PRO A 159 2.22 -20.86 -0.61
CA PRO A 159 3.57 -20.95 -0.04
C PRO A 159 4.63 -20.79 -1.14
N LEU A 160 5.54 -19.81 -0.97
CA LEU A 160 6.59 -19.51 -1.96
C LEU A 160 7.98 -19.92 -1.49
N LEU A 161 8.27 -19.68 -0.21
CA LEU A 161 9.58 -19.95 0.39
C LEU A 161 9.42 -20.32 1.86
N GLN A 162 10.44 -20.95 2.41
CA GLN A 162 10.60 -21.22 3.82
C GLN A 162 11.88 -20.51 4.29
N GLU A 163 11.79 -19.75 5.39
CA GLU A 163 12.93 -19.09 6.01
C GLU A 163 13.42 -19.93 7.20
N ASP A 164 14.71 -20.23 7.22
CA ASP A 164 15.36 -20.81 8.40
C ASP A 164 15.82 -19.69 9.34
N PHE A 165 15.52 -19.82 10.62
CA PHE A 165 16.02 -18.90 11.65
C PHE A 165 17.39 -19.36 12.14
N TYR A 166 18.32 -18.41 12.25
CA TYR A 166 19.68 -18.65 12.74
C TYR A 166 19.95 -17.82 13.99
N TRP A 167 20.65 -18.44 14.95
CA TRP A 167 21.19 -17.70 16.09
C TRP A 167 22.45 -16.94 15.68
N LEU A 168 22.50 -15.65 15.98
CA LEU A 168 23.67 -14.81 15.75
C LEU A 168 24.20 -14.32 17.11
N SER A 169 25.43 -14.68 17.44
CA SER A 169 26.15 -14.17 18.61
C SER A 169 27.33 -13.30 18.17
N ALA A 170 27.83 -12.48 19.10
CA ALA A 170 29.07 -11.75 18.87
C ALA A 170 30.22 -12.74 18.66
N ALA A 171 31.15 -12.42 17.75
CA ALA A 171 32.34 -13.26 17.54
C ALA A 171 33.22 -13.38 18.80
N THR A 172 33.06 -12.45 19.75
CA THR A 172 33.77 -12.40 21.04
C THR A 172 32.95 -12.97 22.20
N ASP A 173 31.81 -13.61 21.93
CA ASP A 173 30.98 -14.20 22.97
C ASP A 173 31.79 -15.27 23.73
N PRO A 174 31.96 -15.17 25.07
CA PRO A 174 32.70 -16.16 25.85
C PRO A 174 32.00 -17.53 25.89
N GLN A 175 30.72 -17.60 25.55
CA GLN A 175 29.96 -18.85 25.43
C GLN A 175 29.18 -18.85 24.11
N PRO A 176 29.86 -18.99 22.96
CA PRO A 176 29.16 -19.06 21.70
C PRO A 176 28.27 -20.31 21.70
N PRO A 177 27.08 -20.26 21.08
CA PRO A 177 26.31 -21.47 20.85
C PRO A 177 27.14 -22.47 20.05
N GLY A 178 26.94 -23.76 20.33
CA GLY A 178 27.55 -24.81 19.52
C GLY A 178 27.16 -24.71 18.05
N THR A 179 28.01 -25.19 17.15
CA THR A 179 27.66 -25.32 15.73
C THR A 179 26.61 -26.42 15.57
N GLY A 180 25.40 -26.07 15.13
CA GLY A 180 24.32 -27.03 14.89
C GLY A 180 22.93 -26.48 15.12
N ALA A 181 21.94 -27.36 15.11
CA ALA A 181 20.56 -27.01 15.46
C ALA A 181 20.46 -26.72 16.97
N LEU A 182 19.77 -25.64 17.32
CA LEU A 182 19.43 -25.27 18.69
C LEU A 182 17.93 -25.45 18.89
N THR A 183 17.52 -25.81 20.10
CA THR A 183 16.11 -25.74 20.49
C THR A 183 15.72 -24.29 20.77
N LEU A 184 14.42 -23.98 20.68
CA LEU A 184 13.92 -22.64 21.03
C LEU A 184 14.25 -22.29 22.50
N GLU A 185 14.20 -23.27 23.40
CA GLU A 185 14.57 -23.09 24.82
C GLU A 185 16.06 -22.76 25.02
N GLN A 186 16.95 -23.25 24.15
CA GLN A 186 18.38 -22.91 24.20
C GLN A 186 18.68 -21.52 23.64
N ALA A 187 17.76 -20.95 22.86
CA ALA A 187 17.86 -19.64 22.23
C ALA A 187 17.10 -18.53 22.99
N LEU A 188 16.29 -18.84 24.00
CA LEU A 188 15.58 -17.82 24.81
C LEU A 188 16.26 -17.61 26.16
#